data_AF-A0A3B0PL47-F1
#
_entry.id   AF-A0A3B0PL47-F1
#
_cell.length_a   1.000
_cell.length_b   1.000
_cell.length_c   1.000
_cell.angle_alpha   90.00
_cell.angle_beta   90.00
_cell.angle_gamma   90.00
#
_symmetry.space_group_name_H-M   'P 1'
#
loop_
_entity.id
_entity.type
_entity.pdbx_description
1 polymer ?
#
loop_
_entity_poly.entity_id
_entity_poly.type
_entity_poly.pdbx_seq_one_letter_code
_entity_poly.pdbx_strand_id
1 'polypeptide(L)' 'MGGKAPDGINCLPPNIVIGSQYSQATGIAFAEKHKKTKGIALTTTGDGGTSEGETYEAMNFAKLRELPCVFVVENNKW' A
#
# COMPACT_ATOMS: atom_id res chain seq x y z
N MET A 1 -18.62 9.54 -12.13
CA MET A 1 -17.29 10.13 -11.94
C MET A 1 -16.65 9.42 -10.76
N GLY A 2 -15.85 8.39 -11.03
CA GLY A 2 -15.08 7.68 -10.00
C GLY A 2 -13.79 8.44 -9.70
N GLY A 3 -13.15 8.16 -8.56
CA GLY A 3 -11.91 8.80 -8.12
C GLY A 3 -10.70 8.46 -8.98
N LYS A 4 -10.68 8.92 -10.22
CA LYS A 4 -9.51 8.86 -11.10
C LYS A 4 -8.54 9.97 -10.67
N ALA A 5 -7.28 9.62 -10.43
CA ALA A 5 -6.24 10.63 -10.24
C ALA A 5 -6.04 11.48 -11.51
N PRO A 6 -5.58 12.74 -11.37
CA PRO A 6 -5.16 13.55 -12.52
C PRO A 6 -4.08 12.83 -13.34
N ASP A 7 -4.02 13.11 -14.63
CA ASP A 7 -3.04 12.48 -15.51
C ASP A 7 -1.60 12.82 -15.06
N GLY A 8 -0.72 11.81 -15.04
CA GLY A 8 0.65 11.94 -14.54
C GLY A 8 0.80 11.84 -13.01
N ILE A 9 -0.30 11.73 -12.26
CA ILE A 9 -0.28 11.55 -10.81
C ILE A 9 -0.55 10.08 -10.45
N ASN A 10 0.44 9.43 -9.84
CA ASN A 10 0.36 8.04 -9.42
C ASN A 10 -0.30 7.94 -8.03
N CYS A 11 -1.61 8.14 -7.98
CA CYS A 11 -2.40 8.03 -6.76
C CYS A 11 -3.66 7.20 -7.02
N LEU A 12 -4.00 6.32 -6.08
CA LEU A 12 -5.28 5.61 -6.08
C LEU A 12 -6.30 6.41 -5.29
N PRO A 13 -7.61 6.27 -5.59
CA PRO A 13 -8.65 6.85 -4.74
C PRO A 13 -8.55 6.30 -3.31
N PRO A 14 -9.09 7.04 -2.32
CA PRO A 14 -9.19 6.55 -0.95
C PRO A 14 -9.85 5.17 -0.90
N ASN A 15 -9.26 4.27 -0.13
CA ASN A 15 -9.80 2.93 0.07
C ASN A 15 -10.60 2.86 1.37
N ILE A 16 -11.82 2.33 1.28
CA ILE A 16 -12.74 2.23 2.43
C ILE A 16 -12.55 0.93 3.21
N VAL A 17 -12.03 -0.11 2.56
CA VAL A 17 -11.78 -1.41 3.19
C VAL A 17 -10.39 -1.35 3.82
N ILE A 18 -10.36 -1.17 5.15
CA ILE A 18 -9.14 -1.03 5.93
C ILE A 18 -8.24 -2.27 5.73
N GLY A 19 -6.95 -2.06 5.51
CA GLY A 19 -5.97 -3.12 5.29
C GLY A 19 -5.76 -3.46 3.80
N SER A 20 -6.82 -3.46 2.98
CA SER A 20 -6.70 -3.88 1.59
C SER A 20 -5.80 -3.01 0.71
N GLN A 21 -5.60 -1.73 1.06
CA GLN A 21 -4.63 -0.86 0.42
C GLN A 21 -3.17 -1.30 0.67
N TYR A 22 -2.89 -2.11 1.69
CA TYR A 22 -1.56 -2.66 1.94
C TYR A 22 -1.24 -3.77 0.93
N SER A 23 -2.18 -4.67 0.65
CA SER A 23 -2.05 -5.68 -0.40
C SER A 23 -1.89 -5.04 -1.78
N GLN A 24 -2.71 -4.02 -2.08
CA GLN A 24 -2.63 -3.29 -3.35
C GLN A 24 -1.26 -2.63 -3.55
N ALA A 25 -0.76 -1.92 -2.54
CA ALA A 25 0.56 -1.29 -2.58
C ALA A 25 1.68 -2.32 -2.76
N THR A 26 1.57 -3.47 -2.09
CA THR A 26 2.51 -4.58 -2.22
C THR A 26 2.53 -5.16 -3.64
N GLY A 27 1.36 -5.30 -4.27
CA GLY A 27 1.25 -5.70 -5.68
C GLY A 27 1.86 -4.66 -6.64
N ILE A 28 1.66 -3.37 -6.37
CA ILE A 28 2.28 -2.28 -7.15
C ILE A 28 3.80 -2.33 -7.02
N ALA A 29 4.34 -2.43 -5.80
CA ALA A 29 5.78 -2.55 -5.58
C ALA A 29 6.39 -3.81 -6.22
N PHE A 30 5.64 -4.92 -6.23
CA PHE A 30 6.03 -6.12 -6.96
C PHE A 30 6.17 -5.83 -8.46
N ALA A 31 5.21 -5.11 -9.05
CA ALA A 31 5.26 -4.70 -10.44
C ALA A 31 6.42 -3.73 -10.71
N GLU A 32 6.68 -2.75 -9.84
CA GLU A 32 7.81 -1.83 -9.95
C GLU A 32 9.15 -2.58 -9.95
N LYS A 33 9.32 -3.53 -9.02
CA LYS A 33 10.51 -4.40 -8.96
C LYS A 33 10.65 -5.24 -10.23
N HIS A 34 9.55 -5.85 -10.70
CA HIS A 34 9.54 -6.70 -11.88
C HIS A 34 9.88 -5.91 -13.17
N LYS A 35 9.33 -4.71 -13.31
CA LYS A 35 9.54 -3.82 -14.46
C LYS A 35 10.83 -3.00 -14.38
N LYS A 36 11.57 -3.06 -13.26
CA LYS A 36 12.82 -2.32 -13.02
C LYS A 36 12.68 -0.81 -13.20
N THR A 37 11.51 -0.27 -12.87
CA THR A 37 11.14 1.15 -13.02
C THR A 37 11.71 2.05 -11.91
N LYS A 38 12.33 1.45 -10.87
CA LYS A 38 12.86 2.13 -9.67
C LYS A 38 11.81 2.89 -8.85
N GLY A 39 10.52 2.69 -9.11
CA GLY A 39 9.45 3.24 -8.30
C GLY A 39 9.27 2.50 -6.97
N ILE A 40 8.59 3.17 -6.05
CA ILE A 40 8.28 2.71 -4.69
C ILE A 40 6.77 2.84 -4.52
N ALA A 41 6.13 1.85 -3.89
CA ALA A 41 4.75 1.97 -3.47
C ALA A 41 4.68 2.44 -2.02
N LEU A 42 3.88 3.48 -1.76
CA LEU A 42 3.59 3.96 -0.41
C LEU A 42 2.12 3.73 -0.10
N THR A 43 1.83 3.35 1.13
CA THR A 43 0.46 3.18 1.61
C THR A 43 0.35 3.55 3.08
N THR A 44 -0.84 4.00 3.48
CA THR A 44 -1.12 4.45 4.84
C THR A 44 -2.32 3.72 5.43
N THR A 45 -2.34 3.57 6.75
CA THR A 45 -3.51 3.13 7.52
C THR A 45 -3.45 3.74 8.93
N GLY A 46 -4.57 3.74 9.65
CA GLY A 46 -4.61 4.15 11.07
C GLY A 46 -4.12 3.05 12.02
N ASP A 47 -3.96 3.35 13.30
CA ASP A 47 -3.57 2.35 14.30
C ASP A 47 -4.55 1.18 14.41
N GLY A 48 -5.86 1.42 14.31
CA GLY A 48 -6.85 0.33 14.23
C GLY A 48 -6.62 -0.62 13.05
N GLY A 49 -6.16 -0.11 11.91
CA GLY A 49 -5.88 -0.92 10.72
C GLY A 49 -4.70 -1.87 10.86
N THR A 50 -3.87 -1.71 11.89
CA THR A 50 -2.82 -2.69 12.22
C THR A 50 -3.37 -4.01 12.73
N SER A 51 -4.63 -4.05 13.17
CA SER A 51 -5.31 -5.27 13.62
C SER A 51 -5.93 -6.07 12.49
N GLU A 52 -5.96 -5.54 11.26
CA GLU A 52 -6.40 -6.26 10.08
C GLU A 52 -5.34 -7.29 9.67
N GLY A 53 -5.75 -8.55 9.48
CA GLY A 53 -4.85 -9.62 9.05
C GLY A 53 -4.15 -9.29 7.72
N GLU A 54 -4.86 -8.63 6.82
CA GLU A 54 -4.36 -8.22 5.51
C GLU A 54 -3.16 -7.24 5.61
N THR A 55 -3.15 -6.37 6.63
CA THR A 55 -2.02 -5.48 6.91
C THR A 55 -0.75 -6.28 7.19
N TYR A 56 -0.84 -7.36 7.99
CA TYR A 56 0.28 -8.23 8.30
C TYR A 56 0.71 -9.07 7.08
N GLU A 57 -0.25 -9.66 6.36
CA GLU A 57 0.02 -10.49 5.19
C GLU A 57 0.79 -9.72 4.10
N ALA A 58 0.38 -8.48 3.84
CA ALA A 58 1.03 -7.60 2.89
C ALA A 58 2.48 -7.26 3.30
N MET A 59 2.71 -6.89 4.56
CA MET A 59 4.05 -6.61 5.07
C MET A 59 4.96 -7.83 5.01
N ASN A 60 4.45 -9.00 5.39
CA ASN A 60 5.19 -10.27 5.34
C ASN A 60 5.57 -10.63 3.89
N PHE A 61 4.63 -10.51 2.95
CA PHE A 61 4.91 -10.76 1.53
C PHE A 61 5.93 -9.77 0.96
N ALA A 62 5.78 -8.48 1.27
CA ALA A 62 6.72 -7.44 0.85
C ALA A 62 8.15 -7.75 1.36
N LYS A 63 8.28 -8.20 2.61
CA LYS A 63 9.57 -8.58 3.18
C LYS A 63 10.14 -9.83 2.51
N LEU A 64 9.36 -10.90 2.35
CA LEU A 64 9.80 -12.15 1.74
C LEU A 64 10.29 -11.96 0.30
N ARG A 65 9.68 -11.01 -0.42
CA ARG A 65 10.00 -10.71 -1.82
C ARG A 65 10.95 -9.52 -1.98
N GLU A 66 11.41 -8.90 -0.88
CA GLU A 66 12.26 -7.71 -0.84
C GLU A 66 11.73 -6.60 -1.76
N LEU A 67 10.48 -6.20 -1.55
CA LEU A 67 9.78 -5.23 -2.41
C LEU A 67 10.04 -3.78 -1.99
N PRO A 68 10.04 -2.84 -2.95
CA PRO A 68 10.14 -1.41 -2.66
C PRO A 68 8.80 -0.85 -2.14
N CYS A 69 8.43 -1.22 -0.91
CA CYS A 69 7.24 -0.73 -0.22
C CYS A 69 7.60 0.17 0.96
N VAL A 70 6.79 1.22 1.18
CA VAL A 70 6.76 2.00 2.41
C VAL A 70 5.37 1.88 3.03
N PHE A 71 5.30 1.29 4.21
CA PHE A 71 4.08 1.18 5.00
C PHE A 71 4.08 2.24 6.09
N VAL A 72 3.03 3.05 6.17
CA VAL A 72 2.89 4.12 7.16
C VAL A 72 1.69 3.84 8.04
N VAL A 73 1.92 3.76 9.35
CA VAL A 73 0.84 3.67 10.34
C VAL A 73 0.69 5.03 11.01
N GLU A 74 -0.47 5.64 10.82
CA GLU A 74 -0.87 6.90 11.44
C GLU A 74 -1.53 6.60 12.79
N ASN A 75 -0.72 6.51 13.85
CA ASN A 75 -1.20 6.24 15.19
C ASN A 75 -1.74 7.52 15.85
N ASN A 76 -3.05 7.69 15.81
CA ASN A 76 -3.74 8.87 16.34
C ASN A 76 -4.42 8.64 17.71
N LYS A 77 -4.22 7.45 18.30
CA LYS A 77 -4.63 6.99 19.64
C LYS A 77 -6.06 6.46 19.77
N TRP A 78 -6.82 6.37 18.68
CA TRP A 78 -8.24 6.02 18.73
C TRP A 78 -8.65 5.01 17.67
#